data_AF-A0A529N9Y6-F1
#
_entry.id   AF-A0A529N9Y6-F1
#
_cell.length_a   1.000
_cell.length_b   1.000
_cell.length_c   1.000
_cell.angle_alpha   90.00
_cell.angle_beta   90.00
_cell.angle_gamma   90.00
#
_symmetry.space_group_name_H-M   'P 1'
#
loop_
_entity.id
_entity.type
_entity.pdbx_description
1 polymer ?
#
loop_
_entity_poly.entity_id
_entity_poly.type
_entity_poly.pdbx_seq_one_letter_code
_entity_poly.pdbx_strand_id
1 'polypeptide(L)'
;MSTNITIDRRSVTRLKNEVTINVDRWGVAHIRAENLHDLFFAQGWNAARDRLWQIDIARKRGLGLLSRDFGPGYLEQDRAARLLLYRGNMSPEWVAY
;
A
#
# COMPACT_ATOMS: atom_id res chain seq x y z
N MET A 1 36.20 -2.64 2.69
CA MET A 1 34.99 -3.37 3.14
C MET A 1 34.12 -3.59 1.91
N SER A 2 34.01 -4.84 1.44
CA SER A 2 33.14 -5.20 0.31
C SER A 2 31.69 -5.28 0.80
N THR A 3 30.83 -4.37 0.35
CA THR A 3 29.39 -4.45 0.64
C THR A 3 28.81 -5.53 -0.26
N ASN A 4 28.39 -6.68 0.31
CA ASN A 4 27.68 -7.70 -0.45
C ASN A 4 26.33 -7.12 -0.91
N ILE A 5 26.23 -6.74 -2.19
CA ILE A 5 24.99 -6.27 -2.80
C ILE A 5 24.17 -7.50 -3.19
N THR A 6 23.04 -7.70 -2.53
CA THR A 6 22.05 -8.70 -2.93
C THR A 6 21.16 -8.13 -4.02
N ILE A 7 21.15 -8.74 -5.20
CA ILE A 7 20.29 -8.36 -6.32
C ILE A 7 19.14 -9.36 -6.40
N ASP A 8 17.90 -8.87 -6.27
CA ASP A 8 16.67 -9.63 -6.50
C ASP A 8 15.96 -9.02 -7.72
N ARG A 9 15.74 -9.83 -8.76
CA ARG A 9 15.04 -9.41 -9.99
C ARG A 9 13.74 -10.20 -10.13
N ARG A 10 12.64 -9.48 -10.31
CA ARG A 10 11.30 -10.06 -10.48
C ARG A 10 10.64 -9.52 -11.73
N SER A 11 9.94 -10.38 -12.45
CA SER A 11 9.08 -9.98 -13.57
C SER A 11 7.66 -9.72 -13.07
N VAL A 12 7.08 -8.59 -13.47
CA VAL A 12 5.74 -8.17 -13.06
C VAL A 12 4.96 -7.67 -14.27
N THR A 13 3.78 -8.25 -14.52
CA THR A 13 2.99 -8.07 -15.75
C THR A 13 2.53 -6.63 -16.02
N ARG A 14 2.50 -5.75 -15.02
CA ARG A 14 1.97 -4.38 -15.14
C ARG A 14 3.02 -3.29 -15.25
N LEU A 15 4.31 -3.62 -15.23
CA LEU A 15 5.36 -2.64 -15.50
C LEU A 15 5.53 -2.47 -17.02
N LYS A 16 5.67 -1.23 -17.48
CA LYS A 16 5.96 -0.93 -18.90
C LYS A 16 7.45 -0.97 -19.17
N ASN A 17 8.25 -0.42 -18.26
CA ASN A 17 9.71 -0.37 -18.32
C ASN A 17 10.35 -0.95 -17.05
N GLU A 18 11.68 -1.07 -17.04
CA GLU A 18 12.43 -1.53 -15.86
C GLU A 18 12.29 -0.53 -14.70
N VAL A 19 12.14 -1.06 -13.49
CA VAL A 19 12.10 -0.27 -12.25
C VAL A 19 13.14 -0.81 -11.28
N THR A 20 13.89 0.09 -10.66
CA THR A 20 14.88 -0.26 -9.64
C THR A 20 14.45 0.24 -8.28
N ILE A 21 14.56 -0.61 -7.26
CA ILE A 21 14.31 -0.26 -5.86
C ILE A 21 15.59 -0.53 -5.08
N ASN A 22 16.28 0.53 -4.66
CA ASN A 22 17.50 0.45 -3.86
C ASN A 22 17.19 0.80 -2.41
N VAL A 23 17.33 -0.18 -1.51
CA VAL A 23 17.14 0.04 -0.08
C VAL A 23 18.49 0.44 0.54
N ASP A 24 18.53 1.59 1.19
CA ASP A 24 19.76 2.06 1.84
C ASP A 24 20.01 1.38 3.19
N ARG A 25 21.12 1.75 3.85
CA ARG A 25 21.51 1.17 5.14
C ARG A 25 20.51 1.40 6.28
N TRP A 26 19.58 2.36 6.12
CA TRP A 26 18.55 2.70 7.10
C TRP A 26 17.20 2.06 6.77
N GLY A 27 17.13 1.26 5.69
CA GLY A 27 15.89 0.66 5.23
C GLY A 27 15.03 1.60 4.38
N VAL A 28 15.55 2.74 3.92
CA VAL A 28 14.79 3.67 3.07
C VAL A 28 14.91 3.22 1.62
N ALA A 29 13.76 3.01 0.96
CA ALA A 29 13.69 2.60 -0.43
C ALA A 29 13.78 3.81 -1.38
N HIS A 30 14.77 3.79 -2.26
CA HIS A 30 14.96 4.76 -3.34
C HIS A 30 14.48 4.11 -4.65
N ILE A 31 13.34 4.57 -5.17
CA ILE A 31 12.70 4.00 -6.37
C ILE A 31 13.03 4.85 -7.58
N ARG A 32 13.45 4.21 -8.68
CA ARG A 32 13.69 4.84 -9.98
C ARG A 32 12.90 4.13 -11.06
N ALA A 33 12.15 4.90 -11.85
CA ALA A 33 11.38 4.44 -12.99
C ALA A 33 11.41 5.51 -14.09
N GLU A 34 11.17 5.11 -15.33
CA GLU A 34 11.19 6.01 -16.49
C GLU A 34 9.87 6.76 -16.72
N ASN A 35 8.80 6.34 -16.04
CA ASN A 35 7.49 6.96 -16.16
C ASN A 35 6.73 6.94 -14.82
N LEU A 36 5.76 7.85 -14.68
CA LEU A 36 5.00 8.01 -13.44
C LEU A 36 4.15 6.77 -13.10
N HIS A 37 3.60 6.11 -14.10
CA HIS A 37 2.78 4.91 -13.89
C HIS A 37 3.60 3.82 -13.16
N ASP A 38 4.77 3.50 -13.69
CA ASP A 38 5.65 2.47 -13.13
C ASP A 38 6.23 2.90 -11.78
N LEU A 39 6.51 4.20 -11.60
CA LEU A 39 6.95 4.76 -10.32
C LEU A 39 5.91 4.53 -9.22
N PHE A 40 4.66 4.94 -9.44
CA PHE A 40 3.60 4.78 -8.45
C PHE A 40 3.24 3.30 -8.23
N PHE A 41 3.27 2.49 -9.29
CA PHE A 41 3.08 1.05 -9.17
C PHE A 41 4.14 0.41 -8.26
N ALA A 42 5.41 0.73 -8.49
CA ALA A 42 6.51 0.21 -7.68
C ALA A 42 6.52 0.77 -6.25
N GLN A 43 6.10 2.02 -6.05
CA GLN A 43 5.89 2.58 -4.72
C GLN A 43 4.83 1.80 -3.94
N GLY A 44 3.71 1.46 -4.59
CA GLY A 44 2.68 0.60 -3.99
C GLY A 44 3.20 -0.80 -3.65
N TRP A 45 3.98 -1.40 -4.56
CA TRP A 45 4.66 -2.67 -4.30
C TRP A 45 5.61 -2.58 -3.09
N ASN A 46 6.42 -1.53 -3.01
CA ASN A 46 7.37 -1.34 -1.91
C ASN A 46 6.65 -1.15 -0.57
N ALA A 47 5.60 -0.33 -0.55
CA ALA A 47 4.77 -0.13 0.64
C ALA A 47 4.12 -1.45 1.10
N ALA A 48 3.63 -2.26 0.16
CA ALA A 48 3.07 -3.58 0.48
C ALA A 48 4.15 -4.53 1.01
N ARG A 49 5.32 -4.63 0.38
CA ARG A 49 6.42 -5.51 0.82
C ARG A 49 6.70 -5.37 2.32
N ASP A 50 6.79 -4.14 2.82
CA ASP A 50 7.21 -3.88 4.19
C ASP A 50 6.03 -3.70 5.15
N ARG A 51 4.90 -3.16 4.67
CA ARG A 51 3.79 -2.69 5.52
C ARG A 51 2.42 -3.26 5.15
N LEU A 52 2.35 -4.35 4.39
CA LEU A 52 1.07 -4.94 3.93
C LEU A 52 0.08 -5.13 5.08
N TRP A 53 0.53 -5.68 6.20
CA TRP A 53 -0.34 -5.93 7.35
C TRP A 53 -0.90 -4.63 7.95
N GLN A 54 -0.08 -3.58 8.06
CA GLN A 54 -0.51 -2.29 8.58
C GLN A 54 -1.56 -1.65 7.68
N ILE A 55 -1.30 -1.68 6.36
CA ILE A 55 -2.19 -1.13 5.35
C ILE A 55 -3.51 -1.90 5.30
N ASP A 56 -3.47 -3.23 5.34
CA ASP A 56 -4.67 -4.06 5.30
C ASP A 56 -5.52 -3.89 6.57
N ILE A 57 -4.91 -3.85 7.76
CA ILE A 57 -5.63 -3.58 9.00
C ILE A 57 -6.22 -2.16 8.99
N ALA A 58 -5.48 -1.14 8.56
CA ALA A 58 -5.99 0.23 8.46
C ALA A 58 -7.19 0.31 7.50
N ARG A 59 -7.10 -0.36 6.35
CA ARG A 59 -8.19 -0.49 5.38
C ARG A 59 -9.41 -1.18 6.00
N LYS A 60 -9.24 -2.32 6.67
CA LYS A 60 -10.33 -3.06 7.33
C LYS A 60 -10.96 -2.23 8.46
N ARG A 61 -10.15 -1.51 9.22
CA ARG A 61 -10.62 -0.59 10.26
C ARG A 61 -11.51 0.51 9.67
N GLY A 62 -11.07 1.16 8.60
CA GLY A 62 -11.86 2.21 7.94
C GLY A 62 -13.15 1.68 7.31
N LEU A 63 -13.14 0.45 6.77
CA LEU A 63 -14.31 -0.18 6.15
C LEU A 63 -15.26 -0.88 7.14
N GLY A 64 -14.88 -0.99 8.40
CA GLY A 64 -15.62 -1.75 9.41
C GLY A 64 -15.68 -3.24 9.08
N LEU A 65 -14.52 -3.89 8.95
CA LEU A 65 -14.35 -5.31 8.63
C LEU A 65 -13.48 -6.07 9.65
N LEU A 66 -13.15 -5.49 10.80
CA LEU A 66 -12.23 -6.11 11.77
C LEU A 66 -12.85 -7.27 12.53
N SER A 67 -14.15 -7.22 12.81
CA SER A 67 -14.85 -8.26 13.57
C SER A 67 -14.82 -9.64 12.91
N ARG A 68 -14.67 -9.68 11.58
CA ARG A 68 -14.48 -10.92 10.81
C ARG A 68 -13.19 -11.65 11.19
N ASP A 69 -12.12 -10.90 11.43
CA ASP A 69 -10.77 -11.46 11.62
C ASP A 69 -10.41 -11.56 13.11
N PHE A 70 -10.87 -10.61 13.92
CA PHE A 70 -10.49 -10.49 15.34
C PHE A 70 -11.63 -10.81 16.33
N GLY A 71 -12.81 -11.16 15.81
CA GLY A 71 -13.95 -11.62 16.60
C GLY A 71 -14.88 -10.50 17.08
N PRO A 72 -15.90 -10.86 17.89
CA PRO A 72 -17.05 -10.01 18.17
C PRO A 72 -16.73 -8.74 18.95
N GLY A 73 -15.57 -8.64 19.61
CA GLY A 73 -15.14 -7.44 20.34
C GLY A 73 -15.02 -6.18 19.46
N TYR A 74 -14.95 -6.35 18.14
CA TYR A 74 -14.86 -5.23 17.17
C TYR A 74 -16.20 -4.87 16.50
N LEU A 75 -17.32 -5.51 16.86
CA LEU A 75 -18.60 -5.30 16.17
C LEU A 75 -19.10 -3.85 16.23
N GLU A 76 -19.05 -3.21 17.39
CA GLU A 76 -19.51 -1.83 17.53
C GLU A 76 -18.60 -0.84 16.82
N GLN A 77 -17.29 -1.11 16.78
CA GLN A 77 -16.36 -0.32 15.98
C GLN A 77 -16.63 -0.45 14.49
N ASP A 78 -16.88 -1.67 14.00
CA ASP A 78 -17.23 -1.91 12.59
C ASP A 78 -18.55 -1.21 12.21
N ARG A 79 -19.54 -1.27 13.11
CA ARG A 79 -20.81 -0.55 12.96
C ARG A 79 -20.58 0.95 12.85
N ALA A 80 -19.84 1.53 13.79
CA ALA A 80 -19.55 2.96 13.81
C ALA A 80 -18.81 3.41 12.54
N ALA A 81 -17.77 2.67 12.11
CA ALA A 81 -17.03 2.97 10.89
C ALA A 81 -17.96 3.05 9.68
N ARG A 82 -18.93 2.14 9.56
CA ARG A 82 -19.88 2.11 8.43
C ARG A 82 -20.91 3.25 8.45
N LEU A 83 -21.12 3.90 9.59
CA LEU A 83 -21.96 5.10 9.72
C LEU A 83 -21.20 6.37 9.33
N LEU A 84 -19.89 6.40 9.54
CA LEU A 84 -19.00 7.52 9.20
C LEU A 84 -18.48 7.49 7.76
N LEU A 85 -18.54 6.35 7.07
CA LEU A 85 -18.13 6.27 5.67
C LEU A 85 -19.03 7.16 4.82
N TYR A 86 -18.46 8.25 4.32
CA TYR A 86 -19.03 8.99 3.19
C TYR A 86 -19.02 8.07 1.97
N ARG A 87 -20.21 7.77 1.43
CA ARG A 87 -20.41 6.88 0.27
C ARG A 87 -20.83 7.65 -0.98
N GLY A 88 -20.38 8.90 -1.09
CA GLY A 88 -20.49 9.63 -2.34
C GLY A 88 -19.68 8.96 -3.45
N ASN A 89 -19.84 9.46 -4.67
CA ASN A 89 -18.93 9.06 -5.74
C ASN A 89 -17.55 9.69 -5.44
N MET A 90 -16.51 8.85 -5.38
CA MET A 90 -15.12 9.29 -5.15
C MET A 90 -14.62 10.21 -6.28
N SER A 91 -15.15 10.07 -7.50
CA SER A 91 -14.68 10.85 -8.65
C SER A 91 -14.98 12.35 -8.49
N PRO A 92 -16.21 12.79 -8.16
CA PRO A 92 -16.49 14.18 -7.77
C PRO A 92 -15.65 14.70 -6.60
N GLU A 93 -15.41 13.87 -5.58
CA GLU A 93 -14.61 14.26 -4.41
C GLU A 93 -13.16 14.52 -4.80
N TRP A 94 -12.58 13.68 -5.65
CA TRP A 94 -11.21 13.83 -6.14
C TRP A 94 -11.02 15.07 -7.02
N VAL A 95 -12.04 15.46 -7.79
CA VAL A 95 -12.00 16.68 -8.63
C VAL A 95 -12.00 17.96 -7.79
N ALA A 96 -12.44 17.91 -6.53
CA ALA A 96 -12.52 19.08 -5.65
C ALA A 96 -11.20 19.40 -4.91
N TYR A 97 -10.19 18.53 -5.03
CA TYR A 97 -8.82 18.74 -4.53
C TYR A 97 -7.89 19.22 -5.64
#